data_AF-C4XUF2-F1
#
_entry.id   AF-C4XUF2-F1
#
_cell.length_a   1.000
_cell.length_b   1.000
_cell.length_c   1.000
_cell.angle_alpha   90.00
_cell.angle_beta   90.00
_cell.angle_gamma   90.00
#
_symmetry.space_group_name_H-M   'P 1'
#
loop_
_entity.id
_entity.type
_entity.pdbx_description
1 polymer ?
#
loop_
_entity_poly.entity_id
_entity_poly.type
_entity_poly.pdbx_seq_one_letter_code
_entity_poly.pdbx_strand_id
1 'polypeptide(L)'
;MARSAGHQGECPMAYDIRLVKLINGETVLGKWDEAANKLTEIALLQTIPSQQGVQMMLLPFGYPFETEIGGEIDGAHILYQFKKFPDELQTRYLEATSNLTLSTTGDLKNLSSLAGKGGNISNLLKK
;
A
#
# COMPACT_ATOMS: atom_id res chain seq x y z
N MET A 1 31.52 -9.21 41.28
CA MET A 1 31.45 -8.32 40.11
C MET A 1 30.43 -8.90 39.13
N ALA A 2 29.22 -8.34 39.13
CA ALA A 2 28.08 -8.83 38.36
C ALA A 2 28.24 -8.45 36.88
N ARG A 3 28.08 -9.43 35.98
CA ARG A 3 28.03 -9.25 34.53
C ARG A 3 26.57 -9.04 34.12
N SER A 4 26.35 -7.91 33.44
CA SER A 4 25.35 -7.65 32.39
C SER A 4 24.06 -8.48 32.41
N ALA A 5 22.97 -7.88 32.87
CA ALA A 5 21.61 -8.35 32.62
C ALA A 5 21.19 -7.91 31.21
N GLY A 6 20.82 -8.88 30.39
CA GLY A 6 20.40 -8.69 29.01
C GLY A 6 19.16 -7.82 28.87
N HIS A 7 19.19 -6.96 27.87
CA HIS A 7 18.02 -6.32 27.29
C HIS A 7 17.17 -7.42 26.62
N GLN A 8 16.09 -7.83 27.29
CA GLN A 8 14.89 -8.36 26.62
C GLN A 8 14.39 -7.24 25.70
N GLY A 9 14.20 -7.40 24.39
CA GLY A 9 13.30 -8.37 23.79
C GLY A 9 12.05 -7.65 23.29
N GLU A 10 12.21 -6.67 22.38
CA GLU A 10 11.09 -6.13 21.59
C GLU A 10 11.22 -6.69 20.18
N CYS A 11 10.55 -7.82 19.92
CA CYS A 11 10.29 -8.23 18.53
C CYS A 11 9.33 -7.19 17.94
N PRO A 12 9.63 -6.61 16.77
CA PRO A 12 8.70 -5.66 16.15
C PRO A 12 7.36 -6.37 15.97
N MET A 13 6.25 -5.68 16.27
CA MET A 13 4.91 -6.24 16.16
C MET A 13 4.74 -6.87 14.77
N ALA A 14 4.82 -8.20 14.70
CA ALA A 14 4.74 -8.94 13.46
C ALA A 14 3.26 -8.94 13.06
N TYR A 15 2.82 -7.87 12.41
CA TYR A 15 1.49 -7.79 11.85
C TYR A 15 1.31 -8.95 10.84
N ASP A 16 0.21 -9.70 10.96
CA ASP A 16 -0.19 -10.68 9.96
C ASP A 16 -0.70 -9.93 8.72
N ILE A 17 0.20 -9.65 7.78
CA ILE A 17 -0.12 -8.93 6.55
C ILE A 17 -0.53 -9.93 5.48
N ARG A 18 -1.69 -9.70 4.88
CA ARG A 18 -2.22 -10.57 3.83
C ARG A 18 -2.43 -9.82 2.54
N LEU A 19 -2.04 -10.46 1.44
CA LEU A 19 -2.45 -10.09 0.09
C LEU A 19 -3.70 -10.90 -0.26
N VAL A 20 -4.76 -10.23 -0.68
CA VAL A 20 -6.05 -10.87 -0.97
C VAL A 20 -6.66 -10.31 -2.25
N LYS A 21 -7.49 -11.11 -2.90
CA LYS A 21 -8.38 -10.67 -3.98
C LYS A 21 -9.80 -10.55 -3.44
N LEU A 22 -10.42 -9.41 -3.68
CA LEU A 22 -11.79 -9.13 -3.28
C LEU A 22 -12.80 -9.67 -4.30
N ILE A 23 -14.06 -9.78 -3.89
CA ILE A 23 -15.16 -10.22 -4.77
C ILE A 23 -15.37 -9.32 -5.99
N ASN A 24 -15.01 -8.04 -5.91
CA ASN A 24 -15.10 -7.09 -7.03
C ASN A 24 -13.92 -7.22 -8.02
N GLY A 25 -12.97 -8.13 -7.74
CA GLY A 25 -11.81 -8.40 -8.59
C GLY A 25 -10.54 -7.62 -8.22
N GLU A 26 -10.63 -6.65 -7.31
CA GLU A 26 -9.47 -5.88 -6.86
C GLU A 26 -8.53 -6.72 -5.99
N THR A 27 -7.24 -6.38 -6.03
CA THR A 27 -6.22 -7.03 -5.20
C THR A 27 -5.74 -6.02 -4.17
N VAL A 28 -5.78 -6.38 -2.90
CA VAL A 28 -5.48 -5.48 -1.79
C VAL A 28 -4.54 -6.14 -0.77
N LEU A 29 -3.80 -5.31 -0.05
CA LEU A 29 -3.05 -5.68 1.14
C LEU A 29 -3.69 -5.07 2.37
N GLY A 30 -3.60 -5.78 3.48
CA GLY A 30 -3.97 -5.22 4.78
C GLY A 30 -3.50 -6.11 5.92
N LYS A 31 -3.72 -5.65 7.14
CA LYS A 31 -3.45 -6.39 8.37
C LYS A 31 -4.67 -7.25 8.71
N TRP A 32 -4.44 -8.52 8.99
CA TRP A 32 -5.49 -9.46 9.35
C TRP A 32 -5.80 -9.37 10.84
N ASP A 33 -7.08 -9.16 11.16
CA ASP A 33 -7.63 -9.30 12.51
C ASP A 33 -8.41 -10.62 12.56
N GLU A 34 -7.80 -11.63 13.18
CA GLU A 34 -8.39 -12.96 13.30
C GLU A 34 -9.62 -12.99 14.20
N ALA A 35 -9.67 -12.14 15.24
CA ALA A 35 -10.78 -12.11 16.18
C ALA A 35 -12.04 -11.49 15.56
N ALA A 36 -11.85 -10.43 14.76
CA ALA A 36 -12.95 -9.75 14.08
C ALA A 36 -13.21 -10.26 12.66
N ASN A 37 -12.41 -11.21 12.16
CA ASN A 37 -12.52 -11.79 10.81
C ASN A 37 -12.56 -10.70 9.72
N LYS A 38 -11.60 -9.78 9.79
CA LYS A 38 -11.54 -8.61 8.89
C LYS A 38 -10.10 -8.26 8.54
N LEU A 39 -9.96 -7.55 7.42
CA LEU A 39 -8.73 -6.92 6.99
C LEU A 39 -8.79 -5.43 7.35
N THR A 40 -7.72 -4.87 7.91
CA THR A 40 -7.61 -3.44 8.28
C THR A 40 -6.44 -2.76 7.56
N GLU A 41 -6.45 -1.42 7.50
CA GLU A 41 -5.41 -0.60 6.87
C GLU A 41 -5.17 -1.03 5.41
N ILE A 42 -6.20 -0.84 4.58
CA ILE A 42 -6.29 -1.43 3.25
C ILE A 42 -5.55 -0.60 2.21
N ALA A 43 -4.62 -1.23 1.51
CA ALA A 43 -3.94 -0.69 0.34
C ALA A 43 -4.34 -1.46 -0.92
N LEU A 44 -4.75 -0.75 -1.96
CA LEU A 44 -5.00 -1.28 -3.29
C LEU A 44 -3.67 -1.53 -4.02
N LEU A 45 -3.51 -2.74 -4.56
CA LEU A 45 -2.39 -3.10 -5.42
C LEU A 45 -2.80 -2.94 -6.89
N GLN A 46 -2.15 -2.01 -7.58
CA GLN A 46 -2.28 -1.83 -9.02
C GLN A 46 -1.00 -2.30 -9.72
N THR A 47 -1.16 -3.15 -10.73
CA THR A 47 -0.07 -3.57 -11.61
C THR A 47 -0.13 -2.79 -12.91
N ILE A 48 0.85 -1.93 -13.14
CA ILE A 48 0.96 -1.12 -14.36
C ILE A 48 1.95 -1.78 -15.32
N PRO A 49 1.52 -2.19 -16.52
CA PRO A 49 2.45 -2.68 -17.53
C PRO A 49 3.43 -1.58 -17.96
N SER A 50 4.71 -1.92 -18.12
CA SER A 50 5.75 -1.02 -18.59
C SER A 50 6.64 -1.71 -19.63
N GLN A 51 7.44 -0.94 -20.37
CA GLN A 51 8.37 -1.51 -21.36
C GLN A 51 9.43 -2.43 -20.75
N GLN A 52 9.67 -2.35 -19.43
CA GLN A 52 10.65 -3.16 -18.70
C GLN A 52 9.99 -4.26 -17.85
N GLY A 53 8.67 -4.47 -17.96
CA GLY A 53 7.94 -5.49 -17.23
C GLY A 53 6.66 -4.95 -16.58
N VAL A 54 6.45 -5.27 -15.31
CA VAL A 54 5.28 -4.83 -14.55
C VAL A 54 5.75 -4.01 -13.36
N GLN A 55 5.19 -2.82 -13.21
CA GLN A 55 5.40 -1.98 -12.04
C GLN A 55 4.24 -2.18 -11.08
N MET A 56 4.53 -2.48 -9.81
CA MET A 56 3.54 -2.56 -8.74
C MET A 56 3.41 -1.21 -8.05
N MET A 57 2.18 -0.78 -7.78
CA MET A 57 1.87 0.46 -7.09
C MET A 57 0.86 0.20 -5.97
N LEU A 58 1.14 0.75 -4.79
CA LEU A 58 0.23 0.74 -3.65
C LEU A 58 -0.48 2.09 -3.55
N LEU A 59 -1.81 2.04 -3.42
CA LEU A 59 -2.66 3.22 -3.23
C LEU A 59 -3.57 3.00 -2.02
N PRO A 60 -4.03 4.07 -1.34
CA PRO A 60 -5.18 3.97 -0.45
C PRO A 60 -6.36 3.33 -1.16
N PHE A 61 -7.08 2.42 -0.51
CA PHE A 61 -8.22 1.75 -1.13
C PHE A 61 -9.31 2.73 -1.57
N GLY A 62 -9.59 3.76 -0.78
CA GLY A 62 -10.56 4.82 -1.12
C GLY A 62 -10.05 5.90 -2.09
N TYR A 63 -8.85 5.77 -2.68
CA TYR A 63 -8.33 6.78 -3.61
C TYR A 63 -9.27 6.98 -4.82
N PRO A 64 -9.56 8.22 -5.26
CA PRO A 64 -8.94 9.49 -4.88
C PRO A 64 -9.61 10.24 -3.71
N PHE A 65 -10.61 9.65 -3.06
CA PHE A 65 -11.37 10.30 -1.99
C PHE A 65 -10.66 10.17 -0.64
N GLU A 66 -9.93 9.07 -0.44
CA GLU A 66 -9.05 8.85 0.70
C GLU A 66 -7.59 8.95 0.26
N THR A 67 -6.80 9.70 1.03
CA THR A 67 -5.36 9.92 0.76
C THR A 67 -4.45 9.12 1.68
N GLU A 68 -5.00 8.51 2.73
CA GLU A 68 -4.28 7.74 3.74
C GLU A 68 -4.72 6.28 3.72
N ILE A 69 -3.80 5.36 4.02
CA ILE A 69 -4.15 3.94 4.12
C ILE A 69 -4.91 3.72 5.43
N GLY A 70 -6.13 3.19 5.32
CA GLY A 70 -7.04 3.00 6.44
C GLY A 70 -8.18 2.06 6.05
N GLY A 71 -9.32 2.23 6.71
CA GLY A 71 -10.52 1.45 6.44
C GLY A 71 -10.40 -0.03 6.84
N GLU A 72 -11.48 -0.75 6.59
CA GLU A 72 -11.62 -2.16 6.92
C GLU A 72 -12.49 -2.90 5.89
N ILE A 73 -12.16 -4.17 5.65
CA ILE A 73 -12.91 -5.06 4.78
C ILE A 73 -13.28 -6.31 5.57
N ASP A 74 -14.57 -6.59 5.66
CA ASP A 74 -15.08 -7.81 6.24
C ASP A 74 -14.61 -9.04 5.45
N GLY A 75 -14.16 -10.08 6.14
CA GLY A 75 -13.60 -11.30 5.54
C GLY A 75 -14.54 -12.00 4.55
N ALA A 76 -15.86 -11.81 4.66
CA ALA A 76 -16.85 -12.34 3.71
C ALA A 76 -16.71 -11.77 2.29
N HIS A 77 -16.04 -10.62 2.12
CA HIS A 77 -15.80 -10.00 0.81
C HIS A 77 -14.46 -10.40 0.19
N ILE A 78 -13.72 -11.31 0.84
CA ILE A 78 -12.46 -11.85 0.33
C ILE A 78 -12.75 -13.09 -0.50
N LEU A 79 -12.42 -13.01 -1.79
CA LEU A 79 -12.58 -14.11 -2.74
C LEU A 79 -11.41 -15.09 -2.69
N TYR A 80 -10.19 -14.59 -2.49
CA TYR A 80 -8.98 -15.40 -2.50
C TYR A 80 -7.90 -14.79 -1.60
N GLN A 81 -7.22 -15.63 -0.82
CA GLN A 81 -6.07 -15.23 -0.01
C GLN A 81 -4.80 -15.84 -0.60
N PHE A 82 -3.82 -15.01 -0.93
CA PHE A 82 -2.54 -15.47 -1.45
C PHE A 82 -1.75 -16.13 -0.32
N LYS A 83 -1.27 -17.36 -0.53
CA LYS A 83 -0.45 -18.07 0.46
C LYS A 83 0.91 -17.41 0.69
N LYS A 84 1.45 -16.75 -0.34
CA LYS A 84 2.73 -16.05 -0.34
C LYS A 84 2.66 -14.88 -1.33
N PHE A 85 3.40 -13.83 -1.04
CA PHE A 85 3.61 -12.69 -1.93
C PHE A 85 5.02 -12.12 -1.67
N PRO A 86 5.57 -11.29 -2.56
CA PRO A 86 6.95 -10.81 -2.45
C PRO A 86 7.20 -9.99 -1.17
N ASP A 87 8.32 -10.25 -0.49
CA ASP A 87 8.69 -9.55 0.75
C ASP A 87 8.87 -8.03 0.54
N GLU A 88 9.32 -7.63 -0.65
CA GLU A 88 9.42 -6.21 -1.04
C GLU A 88 8.06 -5.52 -0.95
N LEU A 89 6.99 -6.19 -1.39
CA LEU A 89 5.64 -5.63 -1.37
C LEU A 89 5.14 -5.45 0.07
N GLN A 90 5.42 -6.42 0.94
CA GLN A 90 5.12 -6.32 2.37
C GLN A 90 5.86 -5.15 3.01
N THR A 91 7.15 -4.99 2.67
CA THR A 91 7.98 -3.89 3.16
C THR A 91 7.41 -2.54 2.73
N ARG A 92 7.11 -2.36 1.45
CA ARG A 92 6.50 -1.13 0.91
C ARG A 92 5.17 -0.79 1.59
N TYR A 93 4.36 -1.79 1.88
CA TYR A 93 3.09 -1.62 2.61
C TYR A 93 3.31 -1.15 4.05
N LEU A 94 4.27 -1.75 4.77
CA LEU A 94 4.62 -1.35 6.13
C LEU A 94 5.16 0.09 6.18
N GLU A 95 6.00 0.46 5.22
CA GLU A 95 6.49 1.84 5.08
C GLU A 95 5.33 2.81 4.87
N ALA A 96 4.40 2.48 3.97
CA ALA A 96 3.25 3.35 3.65
C ALA A 96 2.23 3.48 4.79
N THR A 97 2.09 2.45 5.66
CA THR A 97 1.14 2.46 6.79
C THR A 97 1.72 3.06 8.07
N SER A 98 3.04 3.07 8.24
CA SER A 98 3.66 3.44 9.53
C SER A 98 3.75 4.94 9.83
N ASN A 99 3.12 5.84 9.07
CA ASN A 99 3.35 7.30 9.13
C ASN A 99 4.83 7.73 9.03
N LEU A 100 5.73 6.80 8.72
CA LEU A 100 7.01 7.07 8.11
C LEU A 100 6.70 7.44 6.67
N THR A 101 6.17 8.65 6.48
CA THR A 101 6.49 9.46 5.32
C THR A 101 8.01 9.63 5.28
N LEU A 102 8.73 8.57 4.91
CA LEU A 102 9.90 8.71 4.06
C LEU A 102 9.34 9.25 2.75
N SER A 103 9.17 10.56 2.77
CA SER A 103 9.34 11.43 1.63
C SER A 103 10.63 11.01 0.93
N THR A 104 10.58 9.93 0.16
CA THR A 104 11.47 9.85 -0.98
C THR A 104 10.89 10.91 -1.91
N THR A 105 11.49 12.09 -1.85
CA THR A 105 11.25 13.30 -2.66
C THR A 105 11.19 13.03 -4.18
N GLY A 106 11.33 11.78 -4.62
CA GLY A 106 11.13 11.29 -5.99
C GLY A 106 9.69 10.88 -6.34
N ASP A 107 8.88 10.33 -5.43
CA ASP A 107 7.55 9.81 -5.80
C ASP A 107 6.49 10.93 -5.93
N LEU A 108 6.63 12.00 -5.15
CA LEU A 108 5.87 13.24 -5.35
C LEU A 108 6.22 13.95 -6.68
N LYS A 109 7.42 13.75 -7.23
CA LYS A 109 7.76 14.27 -8.57
C LYS A 109 7.03 13.50 -9.67
N ASN A 110 6.81 12.19 -9.52
CA ASN A 110 6.03 11.42 -10.48
C ASN A 110 4.54 11.72 -10.39
N LEU A 111 3.99 11.90 -9.19
CA LEU A 111 2.59 12.30 -9.04
C LEU A 111 2.34 13.76 -9.46
N SER A 112 3.26 14.69 -9.17
CA SER A 112 3.21 16.07 -9.68
C SER A 112 3.44 16.14 -11.19
N SER A 113 4.18 15.19 -11.78
CA SER A 113 4.31 15.07 -13.23
C SER A 113 3.05 14.50 -13.90
N LEU A 114 2.20 13.80 -13.14
CA LEU A 114 0.93 13.27 -13.63
C LEU A 114 -0.23 14.27 -13.42
N ALA A 115 -0.23 14.98 -12.29
CA ALA A 115 -1.22 16.01 -11.95
C ALA A 115 -0.90 17.39 -12.55
N GLY A 116 0.33 17.60 -13.04
CA GLY A 116 0.81 18.88 -13.60
C GLY A 116 0.93 18.93 -15.12
N LYS A 117 0.60 17.86 -15.84
CA LYS A 117 0.59 17.87 -17.32
C LYS A 117 -0.77 18.33 -17.87
N GLY A 118 -1.27 19.44 -17.30
CA GLY A 118 -2.23 20.31 -17.95
C GLY A 118 -1.56 20.91 -19.18
N GLY A 119 -1.72 20.22 -20.32
CA GLY A 119 -1.24 20.67 -21.61
C GLY A 119 -1.73 22.09 -21.89
N ASN A 120 -0.77 22.94 -22.24
CA ASN A 120 -0.91 24.32 -22.67
C ASN A 120 -2.16 24.54 -23.56
N ILE A 121 -3.25 25.04 -22.96
CA ILE A 121 -4.52 25.34 -23.66
C ILE A 121 -4.35 26.60 -24.54
N SER A 122 -3.25 27.36 -24.39
CA SER A 122 -2.96 28.58 -25.14
C SER A 122 -2.75 28.37 -26.65
N ASN A 123 -2.53 27.13 -27.12
CA ASN A 123 -2.41 26.81 -28.55
C ASN A 123 -3.71 26.28 -29.19
N LEU A 124 -4.76 26.02 -28.41
CA LEU A 124 -6.08 25.58 -28.91
C LEU A 124 -7.10 26.74 -29.04
N LEU A 125 -6.74 27.94 -28.61
CA LEU A 125 -7.55 29.17 -28.71
C LEU A 125 -6.99 30.16 -29.74
N LYS A 126 -6.25 29.67 -30.74
CA LYS A 126 -5.87 30.43 -31.93
C LYS A 126 -6.12 29.59 -33.18
N LYS A 127 -7.40 29.48 -33.55
CA LYS A 127 -7.80 29.35 -34.95
C LYS A 127 -9.24 29.82 -35.14
#